data_AF-A0AAD8LA41-F1
#
_entry.id   AF-A0AAD8LA41-F1
#
_cell.length_a   1.000
_cell.length_b   1.000
_cell.length_c   1.000
_cell.angle_alpha   90.00
_cell.angle_beta   90.00
_cell.angle_gamma   90.00
#
_symmetry.space_group_name_H-M   'P 1'
#
loop_
_entity.id
_entity.type
_entity.pdbx_description
1 polymer ?
#
loop_
_entity_poly.entity_id
_entity_poly.type
_entity_poly.pdbx_seq_one_letter_code
_entity_poly.pdbx_strand_id
1 'polypeptide(L)'
;MAAPPSSLQAPLIHSDDHTDDNDLELALNKLESYLTFFGFCQYSSLKTVVSWLLFFIIGVIVPVLLIVFPFCSDCSEYQIKKFELQILVSQAVVAAISLFFVSHNLRKYGVRKLLFVDHYDAYAVMYRQLYIQKIYGFFRGIGVWLLVCFLLKTAREATRVVYEHHSSWWLSAAILVASLVTWAYSAIVFLTGTSLFNLVGNLQVIRIENYGKILERDLDVSVYIEEHMRLAYYLSKISHRFRAFLLLELLVVTACQFMALLQTTENQGIINFVNTGDFAVLSILQLVGITLCLGAAAKISHRAQGLGSVACRWHALVTCDSNDASGSGISIDSKNMEAAANSMSIDNSESEFDSGDFVPFTVHNRFASSTSSYQKRQSFVAYVQSNTSGFTVFGWIIDRMLINTIFFIELSLIFFVLGKTITITLR
;
A
#
# COMPACT_ATOMS: atom_id res chain seq x y z
N MET A 1 15.38 -37.56 54.61
CA MET A 1 15.83 -36.84 53.41
C MET A 1 15.09 -37.43 52.21
N ALA A 2 14.00 -36.80 51.79
CA ALA A 2 13.37 -36.99 50.48
C ALA A 2 12.22 -35.96 50.36
N ALA A 3 12.44 -34.95 49.53
CA ALA A 3 11.43 -33.97 49.14
C ALA A 3 10.44 -34.58 48.13
N PRO A 4 9.17 -34.14 48.06
CA PRO A 4 8.30 -34.48 46.95
C PRO A 4 8.65 -33.62 45.72
N PRO A 5 8.45 -34.13 44.49
CA PRO A 5 8.89 -33.46 43.28
C PRO A 5 7.99 -32.25 42.95
N SER A 6 8.67 -31.20 42.52
CA SER A 6 8.15 -29.98 41.93
C SER A 6 7.16 -30.26 40.80
N SER A 7 5.98 -29.65 40.89
CA SER A 7 5.03 -29.51 39.79
C SER A 7 5.71 -28.86 38.60
N LEU A 8 5.77 -29.59 37.48
CA LEU A 8 6.20 -29.08 36.18
C LEU A 8 5.20 -28.00 35.73
N GLN A 9 5.60 -26.74 35.83
CA GLN A 9 4.86 -25.61 35.29
C GLN A 9 4.82 -25.75 33.76
N ALA A 10 3.62 -25.96 33.21
CA ALA A 10 3.38 -25.79 31.79
C ALA A 10 3.63 -24.30 31.43
N PRO A 11 4.27 -24.00 30.29
CA PRO A 11 4.50 -22.61 29.91
C PRO A 11 3.16 -21.96 29.56
N LEU A 12 2.83 -20.89 30.29
CA LEU A 12 1.72 -19.98 29.98
C LEU A 12 1.94 -19.39 28.58
N ILE A 13 1.14 -19.82 27.61
CA ILE A 13 1.01 -19.18 26.28
C ILE A 13 -0.24 -18.28 26.22
N HIS A 14 -0.97 -18.10 27.33
CA HIS A 14 -2.30 -17.48 27.29
C HIS A 14 -2.42 -16.03 27.80
N SER A 15 -1.35 -15.41 28.32
CA SER A 15 -1.40 -14.04 28.87
C SER A 15 -1.01 -12.94 27.87
N ASP A 16 -0.11 -13.22 26.93
CA ASP A 16 0.33 -12.23 25.94
C ASP A 16 -0.72 -11.99 24.86
N ASP A 17 -1.48 -13.03 24.48
CA ASP A 17 -2.47 -12.94 23.40
C ASP A 17 -3.64 -12.00 23.77
N HIS A 18 -4.09 -11.99 25.03
CA HIS A 18 -5.16 -11.09 25.50
C HIS A 18 -4.71 -9.63 25.68
N THR A 19 -3.48 -9.43 26.15
CA THR A 19 -2.94 -8.08 26.37
C THR A 19 -2.67 -7.42 25.04
N ASP A 20 -2.06 -8.20 24.14
CA ASP A 20 -1.99 -7.82 22.75
C ASP A 20 -3.40 -7.55 22.30
N ASP A 21 -4.38 -8.46 22.28
CA ASP A 21 -5.71 -8.29 21.65
C ASP A 21 -6.47 -6.98 21.94
N ASN A 22 -6.21 -6.33 23.06
CA ASN A 22 -6.70 -5.00 23.38
C ASN A 22 -6.00 -3.84 22.60
N ASP A 23 -4.70 -3.94 22.28
CA ASP A 23 -3.89 -2.86 21.69
C ASP A 23 -4.21 -2.51 20.22
N LEU A 24 -4.40 -3.48 19.34
CA LEU A 24 -4.95 -3.36 17.99
C LEU A 24 -6.38 -2.84 18.03
N GLU A 25 -7.22 -3.31 18.96
CA GLU A 25 -8.57 -2.75 19.10
C GLU A 25 -8.49 -1.27 19.49
N LEU A 26 -7.61 -0.92 20.42
CA LEU A 26 -7.32 0.47 20.77
C LEU A 26 -6.82 1.27 19.55
N ALA A 27 -5.89 0.72 18.76
CA ALA A 27 -5.36 1.37 17.56
C ALA A 27 -6.42 1.55 16.47
N LEU A 28 -7.28 0.56 16.26
CA LEU A 28 -8.41 0.62 15.33
C LEU A 28 -9.47 1.62 15.80
N ASN A 29 -9.80 1.64 17.08
CA ASN A 29 -10.73 2.60 17.67
C ASN A 29 -10.18 4.04 17.55
N LYS A 30 -8.87 4.23 17.75
CA LYS A 30 -8.21 5.51 17.55
C LYS A 30 -8.28 5.95 16.08
N LEU A 31 -8.06 5.04 15.14
CA LEU A 31 -8.22 5.30 13.71
C LEU A 31 -9.66 5.64 13.35
N GLU A 32 -10.64 4.90 13.85
CA GLU A 32 -12.05 5.17 13.62
C GLU A 32 -12.50 6.50 14.22
N SER A 33 -12.04 6.84 15.43
CA SER A 33 -12.30 8.12 16.06
C SER A 33 -11.71 9.28 15.25
N TYR A 34 -10.49 9.13 14.74
CA TYR A 34 -9.85 10.11 13.86
C TYR A 34 -10.65 10.30 12.56
N LEU A 35 -11.03 9.20 11.90
CA LEU A 35 -11.83 9.25 10.67
C LEU A 35 -13.21 9.86 10.92
N THR A 36 -13.82 9.57 12.07
CA THR A 36 -15.11 10.16 12.48
C THR A 36 -14.97 11.66 12.72
N PHE A 37 -13.91 12.11 13.38
CA PHE A 37 -13.66 13.52 13.66
C PHE A 37 -13.57 14.37 12.38
N PHE A 38 -12.90 13.86 11.34
CA PHE A 38 -12.80 14.54 10.04
C PHE A 38 -14.00 14.29 9.11
N GLY A 39 -15.03 13.58 9.57
CA GLY A 39 -16.29 13.40 8.85
C GLY A 39 -16.34 12.20 7.90
N PHE A 40 -15.34 11.33 7.87
CA PHE A 40 -15.31 10.17 6.96
C PHE A 40 -16.30 9.07 7.36
N CYS A 41 -16.66 8.94 8.64
CA CYS A 41 -17.56 7.89 9.11
C CYS A 41 -19.05 8.27 8.91
N GLN A 42 -19.51 8.12 7.67
CA GLN A 42 -20.86 8.46 7.22
C GLN A 42 -21.85 7.26 7.35
N TYR A 43 -21.93 6.64 8.52
CA TYR A 43 -22.77 5.45 8.75
C TYR A 43 -24.28 5.72 8.70
N SER A 44 -24.71 6.95 8.99
CA SER A 44 -26.11 7.40 8.95
C SER A 44 -26.27 8.55 7.96
N SER A 45 -27.47 8.69 7.38
CA SER A 45 -27.81 9.80 6.50
C SER A 45 -27.59 11.16 7.17
N LEU A 46 -27.89 11.29 8.47
CA LEU A 46 -27.64 12.54 9.21
C LEU A 46 -26.14 12.86 9.30
N LYS A 47 -25.31 11.87 9.66
CA LYS A 47 -23.85 12.05 9.70
C LYS A 47 -23.27 12.38 8.33
N THR A 48 -23.87 11.83 7.26
CA THR A 48 -23.51 12.14 5.89
C THR A 48 -23.78 13.61 5.58
N VAL A 49 -25.01 14.09 5.84
CA VAL A 49 -25.40 15.49 5.63
C VAL A 49 -24.50 16.42 6.46
N VAL A 50 -24.28 16.14 7.74
CA VAL A 50 -23.42 16.95 8.61
C VAL A 50 -21.98 16.99 8.10
N SER A 51 -21.40 15.86 7.70
CA SER A 51 -20.04 15.78 7.16
C SER A 51 -19.90 16.63 5.89
N TRP A 52 -20.83 16.50 4.94
CA TRP A 52 -20.80 17.28 3.72
C TRP A 52 -21.04 18.77 3.96
N LEU A 53 -21.96 19.13 4.86
CA LEU A 53 -22.16 20.52 5.26
C LEU A 53 -20.90 21.12 5.89
N LEU A 54 -20.24 20.39 6.80
CA LEU A 54 -18.99 20.84 7.41
C LEU A 54 -17.89 21.02 6.35
N PHE A 55 -17.80 20.08 5.41
CA PHE A 55 -16.88 20.18 4.29
C PHE A 55 -17.16 21.39 3.39
N PHE A 56 -18.41 21.64 3.02
CA PHE A 56 -18.78 22.80 2.21
C PHE A 56 -18.52 24.11 2.95
N ILE A 57 -18.84 24.19 4.24
CA ILE A 57 -18.63 25.41 5.04
C ILE A 57 -17.13 25.70 5.18
N ILE A 58 -16.36 24.75 5.73
CA ILE A 58 -14.95 24.96 6.04
C ILE A 58 -14.10 24.92 4.76
N GLY A 59 -14.32 23.96 3.88
CA GLY A 59 -13.47 23.72 2.71
C GLY A 59 -13.79 24.59 1.49
N VAL A 60 -14.97 25.22 1.42
CA VAL A 60 -15.40 26.00 0.24
C VAL A 60 -15.91 27.39 0.61
N ILE A 61 -16.94 27.52 1.45
CA ILE A 61 -17.60 28.81 1.72
C ILE A 61 -16.65 29.78 2.41
N VAL A 62 -16.02 29.38 3.53
CA VAL A 62 -15.05 30.21 4.25
C VAL A 62 -13.92 30.69 3.33
N PRO A 63 -13.21 29.83 2.58
CA PRO A 63 -12.15 30.30 1.68
C PRO A 63 -12.68 31.17 0.53
N VAL A 64 -13.85 30.90 -0.05
CA VAL A 64 -14.47 31.80 -1.04
C VAL A 64 -14.72 33.17 -0.45
N LEU A 65 -15.26 33.26 0.78
CA LEU A 65 -15.50 34.54 1.45
C LEU A 65 -14.19 35.30 1.69
N LEU A 66 -13.11 34.61 2.10
CA LEU A 66 -11.78 35.21 2.27
C LEU A 66 -11.21 35.76 0.95
N ILE A 67 -11.49 35.13 -0.19
CA ILE A 67 -11.01 35.56 -1.52
C ILE A 67 -11.88 36.70 -2.10
N VAL A 68 -13.20 36.62 -1.96
CA VAL A 68 -14.16 37.54 -2.61
C VAL A 68 -14.30 38.86 -1.85
N PHE A 69 -14.24 38.81 -0.52
CA PHE A 69 -14.35 39.99 0.35
C PHE A 69 -13.00 40.29 1.03
N PRO A 70 -11.99 40.77 0.27
CA PRO A 70 -10.77 41.26 0.89
C PRO A 70 -11.11 42.49 1.72
N PHE A 71 -10.80 42.46 3.02
CA PHE A 71 -11.06 43.56 3.96
C PHE A 71 -10.07 44.74 3.80
N CYS A 72 -9.53 44.94 2.59
CA CYS A 72 -8.49 45.92 2.30
C CYS A 72 -8.78 46.65 0.98
N SER A 73 -8.51 47.96 0.97
CA SER A 73 -8.85 48.88 -0.12
C SER A 73 -7.89 48.85 -1.32
N ASP A 74 -6.63 48.43 -1.15
CA ASP A 74 -5.58 48.47 -2.19
C ASP A 74 -4.95 47.09 -2.53
N CYS A 75 -5.64 45.98 -2.21
CA CYS A 75 -5.15 44.60 -2.49
C CYS A 75 -5.10 44.23 -3.99
N SER A 76 -5.50 45.10 -4.91
CA SER A 76 -5.61 44.77 -6.34
C SER A 76 -4.27 44.56 -7.06
N GLU A 77 -3.15 45.05 -6.53
CA GLU A 77 -1.83 44.86 -7.15
C GLU A 77 -1.17 43.51 -6.83
N TYR A 78 -1.57 42.83 -5.74
CA TYR A 78 -0.93 41.60 -5.27
C TYR A 78 -1.82 40.35 -5.36
N GLN A 79 -3.08 40.45 -5.78
CA GLN A 79 -4.01 39.31 -5.75
C GLN A 79 -4.66 39.06 -7.11
N ILE A 80 -4.13 38.08 -7.87
CA ILE A 80 -4.82 37.59 -9.06
C ILE A 80 -5.92 36.62 -8.60
N LYS A 81 -7.15 37.15 -8.43
CA LYS A 81 -8.32 36.38 -7.97
C LYS A 81 -8.54 35.07 -8.73
N LYS A 82 -8.18 35.03 -10.02
CA LYS A 82 -8.25 33.82 -10.87
C LYS A 82 -7.37 32.68 -10.35
N PHE A 83 -6.19 32.98 -9.81
CA PHE A 83 -5.24 31.98 -9.32
C PHE A 83 -5.71 31.38 -7.99
N GLU A 84 -6.08 32.21 -7.03
CA GLU A 84 -6.55 31.72 -5.73
C GLU A 84 -7.84 30.90 -5.87
N LEU A 85 -8.74 31.28 -6.77
CA LEU A 85 -9.96 30.51 -7.04
C LEU A 85 -9.63 29.15 -7.68
N GLN A 86 -8.65 29.09 -8.60
CA GLN A 86 -8.20 27.82 -9.14
C GLN A 86 -7.59 26.92 -8.06
N ILE A 87 -6.70 27.46 -7.23
CA ILE A 87 -6.05 26.71 -6.13
C ILE A 87 -7.13 26.14 -5.19
N LEU A 88 -8.11 26.97 -4.82
CA LEU A 88 -9.23 26.56 -4.01
C LEU A 88 -10.03 25.43 -4.65
N VAL A 89 -10.40 25.58 -5.93
CA VAL A 89 -11.14 24.54 -6.67
C VAL A 89 -10.33 23.25 -6.73
N SER A 90 -9.05 23.32 -7.07
CA SER A 90 -8.15 22.16 -7.12
C SER A 90 -8.07 21.45 -5.77
N GLN A 91 -7.88 22.19 -4.68
CA GLN A 91 -7.78 21.63 -3.34
C GLN A 91 -9.13 21.05 -2.85
N ALA A 92 -10.23 21.74 -3.13
CA ALA A 92 -11.57 21.29 -2.77
C ALA A 92 -11.99 20.03 -3.54
N VAL A 93 -11.72 19.95 -4.84
CA VAL A 93 -12.06 18.77 -5.66
C VAL A 93 -11.30 17.54 -5.18
N VAL A 94 -9.99 17.67 -4.97
CA VAL A 94 -9.14 16.58 -4.46
C VAL A 94 -9.59 16.12 -3.06
N ALA A 95 -9.88 17.05 -2.15
CA ALA A 95 -10.40 16.71 -0.83
C ALA A 95 -11.81 16.08 -0.89
N ALA A 96 -12.68 16.54 -1.80
CA ALA A 96 -14.02 15.99 -1.99
C ALA A 96 -13.98 14.55 -2.54
N ILE A 97 -13.06 14.26 -3.47
CA ILE A 97 -12.82 12.90 -3.99
C ILE A 97 -12.40 11.98 -2.84
N SER A 98 -11.41 12.41 -2.05
CA SER A 98 -10.95 11.67 -0.87
C SER A 98 -12.07 11.43 0.14
N LEU A 99 -12.85 12.46 0.48
CA LEU A 99 -13.99 12.35 1.39
C LEU A 99 -15.05 11.38 0.85
N PHE A 100 -15.45 11.52 -0.41
CA PHE A 100 -16.48 10.70 -1.03
C PHE A 100 -16.07 9.21 -1.06
N PHE A 101 -14.88 8.90 -1.58
CA PHE A 101 -14.45 7.51 -1.74
C PHE A 101 -14.15 6.81 -0.42
N VAL A 102 -13.48 7.49 0.51
CA VAL A 102 -13.21 6.92 1.83
C VAL A 102 -14.52 6.70 2.58
N SER A 103 -15.41 7.70 2.60
CA SER A 103 -16.69 7.58 3.30
C SER A 103 -17.58 6.50 2.68
N HIS A 104 -17.61 6.38 1.34
CA HIS A 104 -18.34 5.32 0.65
C HIS A 104 -17.83 3.93 1.06
N ASN A 105 -16.51 3.74 1.07
CA ASN A 105 -15.89 2.47 1.46
C ASN A 105 -16.11 2.16 2.95
N LEU A 106 -16.00 3.16 3.84
CA LEU A 106 -16.26 3.01 5.26
C LEU A 106 -17.73 2.69 5.54
N ARG A 107 -18.68 3.35 4.87
CA ARG A 107 -20.11 3.06 5.02
C ARG A 107 -20.45 1.65 4.57
N LYS A 108 -19.82 1.16 3.49
CA LYS A 108 -20.10 -0.17 2.94
C LYS A 108 -19.46 -1.31 3.71
N TYR A 109 -18.27 -1.12 4.28
CA TYR A 109 -17.48 -2.20 4.87
C TYR A 109 -17.16 -2.02 6.36
N GLY A 110 -17.12 -0.79 6.87
CA GLY A 110 -16.57 -0.45 8.19
C GLY A 110 -15.04 -0.47 8.19
N VAL A 111 -14.42 0.18 9.19
CA VAL A 111 -12.95 0.33 9.30
C VAL A 111 -12.25 -1.04 9.32
N ARG A 112 -12.79 -1.97 10.12
CA ARG A 112 -12.22 -3.31 10.33
C ARG A 112 -12.15 -4.14 9.03
N LYS A 113 -13.27 -4.27 8.30
CA LYS A 113 -13.32 -5.01 7.02
C LYS A 113 -12.67 -4.26 5.85
N LEU A 114 -12.51 -2.93 5.96
CA LEU A 114 -11.77 -2.15 4.98
C LEU A 114 -10.26 -2.46 5.05
N LEU A 115 -9.72 -2.56 6.27
CA LEU A 115 -8.32 -2.93 6.53
C LEU A 115 -8.08 -4.45 6.45
N PHE A 116 -9.14 -5.24 6.22
CA PHE A 116 -9.13 -6.70 6.25
C PHE A 116 -8.67 -7.29 7.59
N VAL A 117 -8.91 -6.61 8.70
CA VAL A 117 -8.55 -7.09 10.05
C VAL A 117 -9.76 -7.78 10.66
N ASP A 118 -10.21 -8.92 10.14
CA ASP A 118 -11.35 -9.63 10.76
C ASP A 118 -10.90 -10.43 11.98
N HIS A 119 -11.74 -10.52 13.02
CA HIS A 119 -11.37 -11.17 14.30
C HIS A 119 -11.20 -12.70 14.15
N TYR A 120 -11.81 -13.27 13.11
CA TYR A 120 -11.67 -14.68 12.74
C TYR A 120 -10.58 -14.94 11.71
N ASP A 121 -9.86 -13.90 11.27
CA ASP A 121 -8.76 -14.05 10.33
C ASP A 121 -7.51 -14.46 11.12
N ALA A 122 -7.13 -15.75 11.06
CA ALA A 122 -5.95 -16.28 11.77
C ALA A 122 -4.67 -15.47 11.47
N TYR A 123 -4.61 -14.79 10.32
CA TYR A 123 -3.50 -13.89 9.98
C TYR A 123 -3.48 -12.59 10.79
N ALA A 124 -4.63 -12.07 11.21
CA ALA A 124 -4.72 -10.85 11.99
C ALA A 124 -4.14 -11.05 13.40
N VAL A 125 -4.39 -12.22 13.99
CA VAL A 125 -3.83 -12.63 15.28
C VAL A 125 -2.32 -12.83 15.17
N MET A 126 -1.85 -13.57 14.17
CA MET A 126 -0.42 -13.88 14.03
C MET A 126 0.49 -12.67 13.70
N TYR A 127 -0.05 -11.63 13.04
CA TYR A 127 0.74 -10.46 12.57
C TYR A 127 0.34 -9.14 13.22
N ARG A 128 -0.29 -9.22 14.38
CA ARG A 128 -0.94 -8.10 15.03
C ARG A 128 -0.03 -6.89 15.28
N GLN A 129 1.17 -7.14 15.80
CA GLN A 129 2.17 -6.11 16.06
C GLN A 129 2.58 -5.34 14.79
N LEU A 130 2.69 -6.03 13.65
CA LEU A 130 2.98 -5.39 12.36
C LEU A 130 1.81 -4.51 11.91
N TYR A 131 0.56 -4.93 12.13
CA TYR A 131 -0.61 -4.12 11.79
C TYR A 131 -0.66 -2.84 12.65
N ILE A 132 -0.43 -2.96 13.96
CA ILE A 132 -0.33 -1.82 14.88
C ILE A 132 0.76 -0.84 14.41
N GLN A 133 1.96 -1.36 14.09
CA GLN A 133 3.06 -0.55 13.60
C GLN A 133 2.69 0.22 12.32
N LYS A 134 1.96 -0.39 11.39
CA LYS A 134 1.50 0.29 10.16
C LYS A 134 0.43 1.35 10.46
N ILE A 135 -0.48 1.13 11.40
CA ILE A 135 -1.49 2.11 11.82
C ILE A 135 -0.82 3.34 12.46
N TYR A 136 0.17 3.15 13.36
CA TYR A 136 0.94 4.28 13.89
C TYR A 136 1.80 4.96 12.82
N GLY A 137 2.33 4.19 11.87
CA GLY A 137 3.01 4.72 10.69
C GLY A 137 2.13 5.64 9.83
N PHE A 138 0.84 5.33 9.72
CA PHE A 138 -0.16 6.19 9.05
C PHE A 138 -0.27 7.56 9.73
N PHE A 139 -0.45 7.60 11.06
CA PHE A 139 -0.53 8.86 11.80
C PHE A 139 0.77 9.66 11.73
N ARG A 140 1.92 9.00 11.88
CA ARG A 140 3.23 9.65 11.76
C ARG A 140 3.44 10.24 10.36
N GLY A 141 3.04 9.50 9.32
CA GLY A 141 3.15 9.97 7.94
C GLY A 141 2.33 11.23 7.69
N ILE A 142 1.05 11.23 8.06
CA ILE A 142 0.18 12.41 7.95
C ILE A 142 0.76 13.57 8.76
N GLY A 143 1.15 13.33 10.02
CA GLY A 143 1.68 14.38 10.89
C GLY A 143 2.92 15.07 10.33
N VAL A 144 3.90 14.30 9.82
CA VAL A 144 5.14 14.86 9.25
C VAL A 144 4.86 15.67 7.99
N TRP A 145 4.10 15.13 7.03
CA TRP A 145 3.83 15.83 5.78
C TRP A 145 2.93 17.05 5.95
N LEU A 146 1.93 16.94 6.84
CA LEU A 146 1.08 18.07 7.20
C LEU A 146 1.90 19.17 7.87
N LEU A 147 2.81 18.82 8.80
CA LEU A 147 3.67 19.80 9.46
C LEU A 147 4.54 20.56 8.45
N VAL A 148 5.20 19.85 7.52
CA VAL A 148 6.02 20.48 6.49
C VAL A 148 5.20 21.44 5.63
N CYS A 149 4.04 21.00 5.13
CA CYS A 149 3.18 21.85 4.29
C CYS A 149 2.59 23.03 5.10
N PHE A 150 2.24 22.81 6.36
CA PHE A 150 1.68 23.83 7.24
C PHE A 150 2.68 24.93 7.56
N LEU A 151 3.95 24.58 7.78
CA LEU A 151 5.03 25.57 7.95
C LEU A 151 5.22 26.42 6.69
N LEU A 152 5.21 25.80 5.51
CA LEU A 152 5.32 26.52 4.23
C LEU A 152 4.13 27.47 4.02
N LYS A 153 2.90 27.01 4.29
CA LYS A 153 1.70 27.84 4.20
C LYS A 153 1.74 29.00 5.20
N THR A 154 2.14 28.73 6.44
CA THR A 154 2.26 29.75 7.50
C THR A 154 3.29 30.80 7.15
N ALA A 155 4.47 30.40 6.65
CA ALA A 155 5.49 31.34 6.21
C ALA A 155 4.96 32.27 5.11
N ARG A 156 4.26 31.72 4.11
CA ARG A 156 3.67 32.50 3.02
C ARG A 156 2.59 33.48 3.52
N GLU A 157 1.65 33.03 4.36
CA GLU A 157 0.60 33.90 4.90
C GLU A 157 1.15 34.96 5.86
N ALA A 158 2.19 34.63 6.65
CA ALA A 158 2.87 35.61 7.49
C ALA A 158 3.56 36.69 6.66
N THR A 159 4.26 36.29 5.58
CA THR A 159 4.84 37.24 4.62
C THR A 159 3.76 38.15 4.04
N ARG A 160 2.61 37.60 3.63
CA ARG A 160 1.47 38.37 3.12
C ARG A 160 1.01 39.44 4.12
N VAL A 161 0.76 39.06 5.37
CA VAL A 161 0.29 39.99 6.41
C VAL A 161 1.30 41.09 6.72
N VAL A 162 2.61 40.80 6.62
CA VAL A 162 3.66 41.81 6.86
C VAL A 162 3.71 42.86 5.76
N TYR A 163 3.55 42.46 4.49
CA TYR A 163 3.58 43.40 3.35
C TYR A 163 2.25 44.14 3.15
N GLU A 164 1.12 43.50 3.47
CA GLU A 164 -0.22 44.00 3.23
C GLU A 164 -0.75 44.66 4.52
N HIS A 165 -0.27 45.87 4.83
CA HIS A 165 -0.53 46.56 6.10
C HIS A 165 -2.03 46.87 6.29
N HIS A 166 -2.76 46.00 6.98
CA HIS A 166 -4.16 46.25 7.34
C HIS A 166 -4.28 47.20 8.54
N SER A 167 -5.36 48.00 8.55
CA SER A 167 -5.63 49.00 9.60
C SER A 167 -5.80 48.42 11.02
N SER A 168 -6.16 47.13 11.18
CA SER A 168 -6.30 46.51 12.50
C SER A 168 -5.60 45.16 12.61
N TRP A 169 -4.70 45.04 13.59
CA TRP A 169 -3.87 43.85 13.82
C TRP A 169 -4.71 42.59 14.14
N TRP A 170 -5.81 42.75 14.89
CA TRP A 170 -6.71 41.66 15.24
C TRP A 170 -7.44 41.05 14.03
N LEU A 171 -7.83 41.88 13.05
CA LEU A 171 -8.51 41.40 11.84
C LEU A 171 -7.55 40.61 10.95
N SER A 172 -6.31 41.07 10.80
CA SER A 172 -5.27 40.32 10.07
C SER A 172 -4.96 38.98 10.72
N ALA A 173 -4.86 38.95 12.06
CA ALA A 173 -4.65 37.71 12.79
C ALA A 173 -5.83 36.73 12.58
N ALA A 174 -7.07 37.23 12.61
CA ALA A 174 -8.25 36.41 12.36
C ALA A 174 -8.29 35.84 10.93
N ILE A 175 -7.96 36.65 9.92
CA ILE A 175 -7.91 36.22 8.50
C ILE A 175 -6.82 35.17 8.29
N LEU A 176 -5.63 35.37 8.87
CA LEU A 176 -4.53 34.42 8.80
C LEU A 176 -4.94 33.08 9.42
N VAL A 177 -5.51 33.09 10.62
CA VAL A 177 -5.97 31.87 11.30
C VAL A 177 -7.07 31.18 10.50
N ALA A 178 -8.05 31.92 9.99
CA ALA A 178 -9.12 31.37 9.17
C ALA A 178 -8.61 30.73 7.87
N SER A 179 -7.64 31.37 7.20
CA SER A 179 -6.97 30.83 6.00
C SER A 179 -6.21 29.54 6.32
N LEU A 180 -5.43 29.51 7.41
CA LEU A 180 -4.67 28.34 7.83
C LEU A 180 -5.57 27.17 8.23
N VAL A 181 -6.63 27.42 9.01
CA VAL A 181 -7.57 26.36 9.45
C VAL A 181 -8.30 25.75 8.26
N THR A 182 -8.81 26.60 7.38
CA THR A 182 -9.48 26.20 6.14
C THR A 182 -8.58 25.35 5.24
N TRP A 183 -7.36 25.81 5.00
CA TRP A 183 -6.39 25.09 4.20
C TRP A 183 -5.99 23.77 4.86
N ALA A 184 -5.71 23.78 6.17
CA ALA A 184 -5.31 22.60 6.91
C ALA A 184 -6.41 21.53 6.92
N TYR A 185 -7.67 21.93 7.06
CA TYR A 185 -8.80 21.00 6.98
C TYR A 185 -8.84 20.25 5.65
N SER A 186 -8.82 20.98 4.52
CA SER A 186 -8.85 20.36 3.20
C SER A 186 -7.59 19.52 2.92
N ALA A 187 -6.42 19.96 3.39
CA ALA A 187 -5.17 19.20 3.29
C ALA A 187 -5.21 17.89 4.10
N ILE A 188 -5.75 17.92 5.31
CA ILE A 188 -5.91 16.73 6.15
C ILE A 188 -6.88 15.74 5.52
N VAL A 189 -8.02 16.21 4.99
CA VAL A 189 -9.00 15.36 4.31
C VAL A 189 -8.36 14.64 3.12
N PHE A 190 -7.63 15.37 2.28
CA PHE A 190 -6.92 14.78 1.16
C PHE A 190 -5.83 13.79 1.59
N LEU A 191 -4.92 14.19 2.48
CA LEU A 191 -3.83 13.32 2.96
C LEU A 191 -4.35 12.08 3.68
N THR A 192 -5.48 12.18 4.37
CA THR A 192 -6.11 11.04 5.02
C THR A 192 -6.58 10.02 4.00
N GLY A 193 -7.20 10.43 2.89
CA GLY A 193 -7.66 9.51 1.85
C GLY A 193 -6.52 8.76 1.17
N THR A 194 -5.50 9.48 0.74
CA THR A 194 -4.31 8.89 0.10
C THR A 194 -3.50 8.02 1.08
N SER A 195 -3.35 8.46 2.33
CA SER A 195 -2.66 7.69 3.37
C SER A 195 -3.43 6.44 3.77
N LEU A 196 -4.77 6.47 3.77
CA LEU A 196 -5.58 5.28 4.06
C LEU A 196 -5.40 4.21 2.98
N PHE A 197 -5.38 4.61 1.70
CA PHE A 197 -5.05 3.68 0.63
C PHE A 197 -3.64 3.10 0.80
N ASN A 198 -2.65 3.94 1.11
CA ASN A 198 -1.29 3.47 1.39
C ASN A 198 -1.22 2.52 2.59
N LEU A 199 -1.98 2.79 3.67
CA LEU A 199 -2.08 1.89 4.82
C LEU A 199 -2.64 0.53 4.40
N VAL A 200 -3.78 0.51 3.71
CA VAL A 200 -4.40 -0.73 3.23
C VAL A 200 -3.45 -1.48 2.31
N GLY A 201 -2.74 -0.79 1.42
CA GLY A 201 -1.75 -1.39 0.54
C GLY A 201 -0.56 -2.02 1.29
N ASN A 202 -0.03 -1.35 2.31
CA ASN A 202 1.03 -1.92 3.14
C ASN A 202 0.56 -3.13 3.95
N LEU A 203 -0.72 -3.19 4.36
CA LEU A 203 -1.28 -4.40 4.98
C LEU A 203 -1.38 -5.57 4.00
N GLN A 204 -1.72 -5.32 2.73
CA GLN A 204 -1.71 -6.35 1.70
C GLN A 204 -0.31 -6.89 1.41
N VAL A 205 0.72 -6.03 1.46
CA VAL A 205 2.11 -6.46 1.30
C VAL A 205 2.51 -7.47 2.39
N ILE A 206 2.08 -7.28 3.64
CA ILE A 206 2.35 -8.24 4.72
C ILE A 206 1.75 -9.62 4.39
N ARG A 207 0.54 -9.67 3.83
CA ARG A 207 -0.12 -10.93 3.44
C ARG A 207 0.63 -11.64 2.32
N ILE A 208 1.09 -10.89 1.31
CA ILE A 208 1.89 -11.42 0.20
C ILE A 208 3.24 -11.96 0.70
N GLU A 209 3.93 -11.21 1.57
CA GLU A 209 5.21 -11.64 2.14
C GLU A 209 5.05 -12.89 3.03
N ASN A 210 3.94 -13.00 3.76
CA ASN A 210 3.65 -14.21 4.52
C ASN A 210 3.38 -15.42 3.62
N TYR A 211 2.62 -15.26 2.53
CA TYR A 211 2.42 -16.34 1.58
C TYR A 211 3.75 -16.88 1.02
N GLY A 212 4.72 -15.99 0.74
CA GLY A 212 6.08 -16.40 0.38
C GLY A 212 6.77 -17.28 1.44
N LYS A 213 6.59 -16.98 2.73
CA LYS A 213 7.14 -17.79 3.83
C LYS A 213 6.41 -19.11 4.03
N ILE A 214 5.10 -19.15 3.75
CA ILE A 214 4.33 -20.41 3.79
C ILE A 214 4.88 -21.38 2.75
N LEU A 215 5.30 -20.87 1.59
CA LEU A 215 5.88 -21.69 0.54
C LEU A 215 7.21 -22.33 0.93
N GLU A 216 7.95 -21.75 1.89
CA GLU A 216 9.17 -22.34 2.44
C GLU A 216 8.88 -23.46 3.47
N ARG A 217 7.64 -23.58 3.95
CA ARG A 217 7.22 -24.67 4.84
C ARG A 217 6.67 -25.78 3.97
N ASP A 218 7.35 -26.92 3.90
CA ASP A 218 6.98 -28.06 3.05
C ASP A 218 5.58 -28.62 3.38
N LEU A 219 4.57 -28.06 2.72
CA LEU A 219 3.15 -28.37 2.85
C LEU A 219 2.63 -28.97 1.53
N ASP A 220 1.44 -29.53 1.58
CA ASP A 220 0.79 -30.05 0.38
C ASP A 220 0.48 -28.96 -0.64
N VAL A 221 0.71 -29.27 -1.92
CA VAL A 221 0.54 -28.34 -3.05
C VAL A 221 -0.89 -27.77 -3.14
N SER A 222 -1.89 -28.54 -2.74
CA SER A 222 -3.30 -28.10 -2.71
C SER A 222 -3.50 -26.91 -1.78
N VAL A 223 -2.80 -26.89 -0.63
CA VAL A 223 -2.86 -25.79 0.34
C VAL A 223 -2.27 -24.52 -0.26
N TYR A 224 -1.13 -24.63 -0.98
CA TYR A 224 -0.55 -23.45 -1.64
C TYR A 224 -1.47 -22.85 -2.70
N ILE A 225 -2.14 -23.68 -3.50
CA ILE A 225 -3.09 -23.21 -4.53
C ILE A 225 -4.29 -22.52 -3.88
N GLU A 226 -4.87 -23.11 -2.83
CA GLU A 226 -5.98 -22.52 -2.08
C GLU A 226 -5.61 -21.16 -1.49
N GLU A 227 -4.44 -21.07 -0.87
CA GLU A 227 -3.93 -19.83 -0.30
C GLU A 227 -3.65 -18.76 -1.35
N HIS A 228 -3.06 -19.14 -2.49
CA HIS A 228 -2.83 -18.24 -3.60
C HIS A 228 -4.13 -17.70 -4.18
N MET A 229 -5.14 -18.56 -4.39
CA MET A 229 -6.46 -18.15 -4.87
C MET A 229 -7.14 -17.18 -3.90
N ARG A 230 -7.04 -17.43 -2.60
CA ARG A 230 -7.57 -16.54 -1.56
C ARG A 230 -6.86 -15.19 -1.57
N LEU A 231 -5.53 -15.17 -1.66
CA LEU A 231 -4.75 -13.94 -1.77
C LEU A 231 -5.11 -13.15 -3.03
N ALA A 232 -5.19 -13.82 -4.19
CA ALA A 232 -5.57 -13.21 -5.47
C ALA A 232 -6.99 -12.62 -5.41
N TYR A 233 -7.94 -13.33 -4.79
CA TYR A 233 -9.30 -12.84 -4.57
C TYR A 233 -9.30 -11.56 -3.72
N TYR A 234 -8.56 -11.53 -2.61
CA TYR A 234 -8.45 -10.34 -1.78
C TYR A 234 -7.80 -9.17 -2.52
N LEU A 235 -6.77 -9.43 -3.33
CA LEU A 235 -6.07 -8.43 -4.13
C LEU A 235 -6.97 -7.83 -5.22
N SER A 236 -7.75 -8.66 -5.90
CA SER A 236 -8.76 -8.22 -6.86
C SER A 236 -9.85 -7.38 -6.18
N LYS A 237 -10.30 -7.81 -5.00
CA LYS A 237 -11.33 -7.10 -4.22
C LYS A 237 -10.86 -5.73 -3.74
N ILE A 238 -9.63 -5.60 -3.24
CA ILE A 238 -9.07 -4.29 -2.86
C ILE A 238 -8.91 -3.39 -4.08
N SER A 239 -8.39 -3.93 -5.18
CA SER A 239 -8.18 -3.16 -6.40
C SER A 239 -9.49 -2.63 -6.96
N HIS A 240 -10.54 -3.48 -6.99
CA HIS A 240 -11.88 -3.05 -7.37
C HIS A 240 -12.46 -1.95 -6.48
N ARG A 241 -12.21 -1.98 -5.16
CA ARG A 241 -12.71 -0.97 -4.21
C ARG A 241 -12.09 0.41 -4.42
N PHE A 242 -10.82 0.47 -4.78
CA PHE A 242 -10.05 1.72 -4.88
C PHE A 242 -9.68 2.15 -6.30
N ARG A 243 -9.97 1.35 -7.33
CA ARG A 243 -9.61 1.68 -8.74
C ARG A 243 -10.13 3.04 -9.20
N ALA A 244 -11.37 3.37 -8.88
CA ALA A 244 -11.99 4.63 -9.27
C ALA A 244 -11.42 5.80 -8.47
N PHE A 245 -11.10 5.59 -7.19
CA PHE A 245 -10.39 6.58 -6.37
C PHE A 245 -9.02 6.90 -6.96
N LEU A 246 -8.18 5.90 -7.21
CA LEU A 246 -6.84 6.11 -7.76
C LEU A 246 -6.85 6.79 -9.12
N LEU A 247 -7.74 6.36 -10.02
CA LEU A 247 -7.84 6.94 -11.36
C LEU A 247 -8.27 8.41 -11.29
N LEU A 248 -9.32 8.71 -10.51
CA LEU A 248 -9.86 10.06 -10.42
C LEU A 248 -8.88 11.01 -9.72
N GLU A 249 -8.23 10.54 -8.66
CA GLU A 249 -7.21 11.30 -7.94
C GLU A 249 -6.03 11.65 -8.84
N LEU A 250 -5.51 10.65 -9.58
CA LEU A 250 -4.43 10.88 -10.54
C LEU A 250 -4.87 11.89 -11.61
N LEU A 251 -6.02 11.68 -12.27
CA LEU A 251 -6.53 12.55 -13.32
C LEU A 251 -6.67 13.99 -12.84
N VAL A 252 -7.30 14.20 -11.68
CA VAL A 252 -7.53 15.55 -11.15
C VAL A 252 -6.21 16.21 -10.80
N VAL A 253 -5.28 15.52 -10.15
CA VAL A 253 -3.98 16.11 -9.82
C VAL A 253 -3.20 16.44 -11.10
N THR A 254 -3.14 15.54 -12.09
CA THR A 254 -2.50 15.84 -13.39
C THR A 254 -3.11 17.09 -14.02
N ALA A 255 -4.44 17.19 -14.04
CA ALA A 255 -5.15 18.34 -14.56
C ALA A 255 -4.84 19.62 -13.77
N CYS A 256 -4.78 19.54 -12.43
CA CYS A 256 -4.40 20.67 -11.57
C CYS A 256 -2.97 21.14 -11.86
N GLN A 257 -2.02 20.22 -11.98
CA GLN A 257 -0.62 20.53 -12.28
C GLN A 257 -0.46 21.13 -13.67
N PHE A 258 -1.15 20.58 -14.66
CA PHE A 258 -1.15 21.13 -16.01
C PHE A 258 -1.77 22.53 -16.07
N MET A 259 -2.87 22.77 -15.35
CA MET A 259 -3.48 24.10 -15.27
C MET A 259 -2.59 25.10 -14.52
N ALA A 260 -1.91 24.69 -13.45
CA ALA A 260 -0.93 25.53 -12.75
C ALA A 260 0.27 25.86 -13.66
N LEU A 261 0.74 24.88 -14.44
CA LEU A 261 1.80 25.05 -15.42
C LEU A 261 1.43 26.09 -16.50
N LEU A 262 0.24 25.99 -17.09
CA LEU A 262 -0.23 26.95 -18.09
C LEU A 262 -0.28 28.37 -17.52
N GLN A 263 -0.87 28.54 -16.34
CA GLN A 263 -1.02 29.85 -15.72
C GLN A 263 0.31 30.51 -15.31
N THR A 264 1.23 29.72 -14.77
CA THR A 264 2.58 30.20 -14.42
C THR A 264 3.43 30.49 -15.66
N THR A 265 3.13 29.87 -16.81
CA THR A 265 3.83 30.11 -18.08
C THR A 265 3.28 31.33 -18.82
N GLU A 266 1.97 31.56 -18.77
CA GLU A 266 1.28 32.68 -19.44
C GLU A 266 1.60 34.03 -18.80
N ASN A 267 1.73 34.09 -17.47
CA ASN A 267 1.74 35.36 -16.72
C ASN A 267 3.14 35.79 -16.24
N GLN A 268 4.19 35.60 -17.05
CA GLN A 268 5.60 35.76 -16.64
C GLN A 268 5.98 37.15 -16.07
N GLY A 269 5.15 38.17 -16.23
CA GLY A 269 5.43 39.54 -15.78
C GLY A 269 4.83 39.97 -14.42
N ILE A 270 3.96 39.18 -13.78
CA ILE A 270 3.19 39.61 -12.56
C ILE A 270 3.31 38.57 -11.43
N ILE A 271 4.35 37.73 -11.45
CA ILE A 271 4.49 36.63 -10.50
C ILE A 271 5.39 37.07 -9.35
N ASN A 272 4.81 37.32 -8.18
CA ASN A 272 5.55 37.50 -6.92
C ASN A 272 5.43 36.23 -6.06
N PHE A 273 6.36 36.02 -5.13
CA PHE A 273 6.33 34.92 -4.15
C PHE A 273 4.98 34.80 -3.44
N VAL A 274 4.36 35.94 -3.12
CA VAL A 274 3.06 36.02 -2.45
C VAL A 274 1.96 35.41 -3.33
N ASN A 275 1.98 35.64 -4.64
CA ASN A 275 0.92 35.22 -5.57
C ASN A 275 1.05 33.75 -5.95
N THR A 276 2.29 33.26 -6.04
CA THR A 276 2.61 31.96 -6.62
C THR A 276 3.04 30.91 -5.59
N GLY A 277 3.38 31.31 -4.36
CA GLY A 277 3.73 30.40 -3.27
C GLY A 277 2.63 29.38 -2.93
N ASP A 278 1.36 29.72 -3.10
CA ASP A 278 0.26 28.78 -2.88
C ASP A 278 0.21 27.65 -3.91
N PHE A 279 0.61 27.91 -5.16
CA PHE A 279 0.76 26.84 -6.15
C PHE A 279 1.85 25.87 -5.72
N ALA A 280 2.97 26.37 -5.18
CA ALA A 280 4.05 25.51 -4.69
C ALA A 280 3.58 24.62 -3.53
N VAL A 281 2.89 25.19 -2.53
CA VAL A 281 2.36 24.43 -1.39
C VAL A 281 1.34 23.39 -1.86
N LEU A 282 0.42 23.75 -2.76
CA LEU A 282 -0.56 22.82 -3.32
C LEU A 282 0.12 21.69 -4.13
N SER A 283 1.10 22.02 -4.98
CA SER A 283 1.82 21.03 -5.78
C SER A 283 2.64 20.06 -4.94
N ILE A 284 3.31 20.53 -3.88
CA ILE A 284 4.00 19.64 -2.93
C ILE A 284 3.00 18.72 -2.23
N LEU A 285 1.89 19.26 -1.75
CA LEU A 285 0.85 18.48 -1.09
C LEU A 285 0.29 17.39 -2.02
N GLN A 286 -0.06 17.75 -3.26
CA GLN A 286 -0.55 16.83 -4.29
C GLN A 286 0.48 15.76 -4.67
N LEU A 287 1.76 16.12 -4.79
CA LEU A 287 2.86 15.18 -5.01
C LEU A 287 2.93 14.12 -3.90
N VAL A 288 2.86 14.56 -2.65
CA VAL A 288 2.86 13.64 -1.50
C VAL A 288 1.67 12.69 -1.58
N GLY A 289 0.46 13.17 -1.88
CA GLY A 289 -0.71 12.31 -2.03
C GLY A 289 -0.56 11.27 -3.15
N ILE A 290 -0.12 11.68 -4.35
CA ILE A 290 0.12 10.75 -5.47
C ILE A 290 1.21 9.74 -5.11
N THR A 291 2.34 10.18 -4.56
CA THR A 291 3.47 9.29 -4.24
C THR A 291 3.08 8.20 -3.24
N LEU A 292 2.25 8.53 -2.25
CA LEU A 292 1.71 7.55 -1.31
C LEU A 292 0.83 6.52 -2.03
N CYS A 293 -0.06 6.97 -2.92
CA CYS A 293 -0.94 6.10 -3.68
C CYS A 293 -0.18 5.20 -4.67
N LEU A 294 0.64 5.78 -5.54
CA LEU A 294 1.43 5.05 -6.52
C LEU A 294 2.45 4.14 -5.86
N GLY A 295 3.12 4.59 -4.80
CA GLY A 295 4.10 3.79 -4.06
C GLY A 295 3.47 2.55 -3.42
N ALA A 296 2.27 2.66 -2.87
CA ALA A 296 1.54 1.52 -2.35
C ALA A 296 1.13 0.54 -3.45
N ALA A 297 0.56 1.04 -4.55
CA ALA A 297 0.19 0.20 -5.71
C ALA A 297 1.42 -0.51 -6.30
N ALA A 298 2.56 0.17 -6.42
CA ALA A 298 3.79 -0.39 -6.95
C ALA A 298 4.36 -1.49 -6.05
N LYS A 299 4.37 -1.27 -4.73
CA LYS A 299 4.82 -2.29 -3.78
C LYS A 299 3.96 -3.55 -3.86
N ILE A 300 2.63 -3.39 -3.95
CA ILE A 300 1.71 -4.52 -4.09
C ILE A 300 1.98 -5.28 -5.38
N SER A 301 1.96 -4.61 -6.54
CA SER A 301 2.19 -5.25 -7.83
C SER A 301 3.54 -5.95 -7.89
N HIS A 302 4.61 -5.30 -7.43
CA HIS A 302 5.95 -5.87 -7.43
C HIS A 302 6.07 -7.12 -6.55
N ARG A 303 5.53 -7.07 -5.34
CA ARG A 303 5.57 -8.21 -4.42
C ARG A 303 4.74 -9.38 -4.92
N ALA A 304 3.57 -9.10 -5.50
CA ALA A 304 2.68 -10.14 -6.00
C ALA A 304 3.23 -10.79 -7.28
N GLN A 305 3.82 -10.02 -8.21
CA GLN A 305 4.54 -10.55 -9.38
C GLN A 305 5.79 -11.38 -8.96
N GLY A 306 6.43 -11.02 -7.84
CA GLY A 306 7.57 -11.76 -7.29
C GLY A 306 7.24 -13.14 -6.73
N LEU A 307 5.96 -13.49 -6.52
CA LEU A 307 5.58 -14.81 -6.00
C LEU A 307 5.94 -15.96 -6.94
N GLY A 308 5.88 -15.72 -8.25
CA GLY A 308 6.24 -16.72 -9.25
C GLY A 308 7.71 -17.16 -9.14
N SER A 309 8.63 -16.22 -8.91
CA SER A 309 10.05 -16.56 -8.75
C SER A 309 10.33 -17.29 -7.44
N VAL A 310 9.63 -16.95 -6.36
CA VAL A 310 9.70 -17.67 -5.08
C VAL A 310 9.20 -19.10 -5.24
N ALA A 311 8.09 -19.31 -5.96
CA ALA A 311 7.59 -20.65 -6.26
C ALA A 311 8.54 -21.49 -7.11
N CYS A 312 9.16 -20.89 -8.13
CA CYS A 312 10.18 -21.57 -8.93
C CYS A 312 11.39 -21.97 -8.09
N ARG A 313 11.87 -21.06 -7.22
CA ARG A 313 13.00 -21.32 -6.33
C ARG A 313 12.70 -22.46 -5.36
N TRP A 314 11.52 -22.45 -4.75
CA TRP A 314 11.08 -23.52 -3.86
C TRP A 314 11.03 -24.87 -4.60
N HIS A 315 10.38 -24.92 -5.78
CA HIS A 315 10.31 -26.16 -6.57
C HIS A 315 11.70 -26.70 -6.93
N ALA A 316 12.64 -25.81 -7.30
CA ALA A 316 14.01 -26.17 -7.60
C ALA A 316 14.74 -26.73 -6.36
N LEU A 317 14.62 -26.08 -5.20
CA LEU A 317 15.24 -26.54 -3.95
C LEU A 317 14.74 -27.92 -3.55
N VAL A 318 13.42 -28.13 -3.48
CA VAL A 318 12.83 -29.43 -3.10
C VAL A 318 13.21 -30.53 -4.08
N THR A 319 13.32 -30.21 -5.37
CA THR A 319 13.68 -31.20 -6.39
C THR A 319 15.17 -31.56 -6.32
N CYS A 320 16.06 -30.59 -6.11
CA CYS A 320 17.50 -30.84 -5.98
C CYS A 320 17.86 -31.55 -4.67
N ASP A 321 17.23 -31.20 -3.55
CA ASP A 321 17.51 -31.78 -2.23
C ASP A 321 17.09 -33.26 -2.13
N SER A 322 16.09 -33.67 -2.94
CA SER A 322 15.61 -35.05 -2.98
C SER A 322 16.61 -36.07 -3.58
N ASN A 323 17.69 -35.61 -4.23
CA ASN A 323 18.64 -36.49 -4.90
C ASN A 323 19.74 -37.06 -3.98
N ASP A 324 20.01 -36.41 -2.83
CA ASP A 324 21.06 -36.86 -1.89
C ASP A 324 20.57 -38.00 -0.97
N ALA A 325 19.25 -38.19 -0.82
CA ALA A 325 18.69 -39.27 0.00
C ALA A 325 18.67 -40.64 -0.70
N SER A 326 18.86 -40.70 -2.02
CA SER A 326 18.88 -41.96 -2.78
C SER A 326 20.30 -42.50 -3.08
N GLY A 327 21.35 -41.82 -2.64
CA GLY A 327 22.75 -42.15 -2.97
C GLY A 327 23.65 -42.55 -1.80
N SER A 328 23.11 -42.75 -0.59
CA SER A 328 23.92 -43.20 0.55
C SER A 328 23.88 -44.72 0.68
N GLY A 329 24.92 -45.37 0.16
CA GLY A 329 25.22 -46.78 0.41
C GLY A 329 25.57 -47.55 -0.86
N ILE A 330 26.78 -47.34 -1.38
CA ILE A 330 27.71 -48.36 -1.88
C ILE A 330 29.02 -47.60 -2.17
N SER A 331 29.86 -47.48 -1.15
CA SER A 331 31.28 -47.21 -1.33
C SER A 331 31.92 -48.50 -1.88
N ILE A 332 32.07 -48.61 -3.20
CA ILE A 332 32.94 -49.65 -3.78
C ILE A 332 34.36 -49.22 -3.51
N ASP A 333 34.94 -49.79 -2.46
CA ASP A 333 36.37 -49.71 -2.22
C ASP A 333 37.08 -50.43 -3.37
N SER A 334 37.86 -49.65 -4.11
CA SER A 334 38.62 -50.06 -5.27
C SER A 334 39.85 -50.84 -4.83
N LYS A 335 39.75 -52.18 -4.75
CA LYS A 335 40.92 -53.07 -4.77
C LYS A 335 40.53 -54.53 -5.04
N ASN A 336 40.50 -54.91 -6.31
CA ASN A 336 41.38 -55.96 -6.83
C ASN A 336 41.07 -56.22 -8.31
N MET A 337 42.09 -55.96 -9.10
CA MET A 337 42.23 -56.29 -10.51
C MET A 337 42.76 -57.73 -10.58
N GLU A 338 42.11 -58.62 -11.34
CA GLU A 338 42.77 -59.55 -12.28
C GLU A 338 41.76 -60.45 -13.02
N ALA A 339 41.76 -60.25 -14.35
CA ALA A 339 41.72 -61.25 -15.42
C ALA A 339 40.86 -62.52 -15.27
N ALA A 340 39.90 -62.70 -16.20
CA ALA A 340 40.10 -63.55 -17.38
C ALA A 340 38.81 -63.64 -18.21
N ALA A 341 39.01 -63.61 -19.52
CA ALA A 341 38.01 -63.83 -20.55
C ALA A 341 37.35 -65.21 -20.44
N ASN A 342 36.05 -65.31 -20.73
CA ASN A 342 35.54 -66.07 -21.88
C ASN A 342 34.00 -66.17 -21.86
N SER A 343 33.44 -65.91 -23.04
CA SER A 343 32.24 -66.51 -23.66
C SER A 343 31.06 -66.98 -22.80
N MET A 344 29.86 -66.53 -23.16
CA MET A 344 28.76 -67.37 -23.69
C MET A 344 27.55 -66.45 -23.95
N SER A 345 27.20 -66.20 -25.21
CA SER A 345 26.21 -66.97 -25.98
C SER A 345 24.88 -67.12 -25.25
N ILE A 346 23.90 -66.38 -25.77
CA ILE A 346 22.47 -66.52 -25.52
C ILE A 346 22.10 -68.00 -25.68
N ASP A 347 21.56 -68.61 -24.64
CA ASP A 347 20.60 -69.68 -24.81
C ASP A 347 19.51 -69.62 -23.74
N ASN A 348 18.28 -69.82 -24.20
CA ASN A 348 17.07 -69.81 -23.42
C ASN A 348 16.93 -71.16 -22.71
N SER A 349 16.64 -71.15 -21.41
CA SER A 349 16.13 -72.34 -20.72
C SER A 349 15.24 -71.93 -19.56
N GLU A 350 13.97 -72.31 -19.67
CA GLU A 350 12.94 -72.19 -18.66
C GLU A 350 13.34 -72.96 -17.39
N SER A 351 13.24 -72.32 -16.23
CA SER A 351 13.01 -73.02 -14.96
C SER A 351 12.36 -72.08 -13.94
N GLU A 352 11.13 -72.40 -13.59
CA GLU A 352 10.42 -71.92 -12.41
C GLU A 352 11.01 -72.63 -11.17
N PHE A 353 11.59 -71.88 -10.22
CA PHE A 353 11.42 -72.15 -8.78
C PHE A 353 11.88 -70.95 -7.94
N ASP A 354 10.88 -70.25 -7.40
CA ASP A 354 10.80 -69.56 -6.10
C ASP A 354 12.12 -69.08 -5.45
N SER A 355 12.43 -67.78 -5.62
CA SER A 355 13.09 -67.01 -4.57
C SER A 355 12.37 -65.68 -4.40
N GLY A 356 11.69 -65.53 -3.26
CA GLY A 356 11.00 -64.31 -2.90
C GLY A 356 11.98 -63.18 -2.63
N ASP A 357 12.06 -62.23 -3.57
CA ASP A 357 12.49 -60.86 -3.31
C ASP A 357 11.46 -59.89 -3.93
N PHE A 358 10.40 -59.65 -3.16
CA PHE A 358 9.35 -58.67 -3.44
C PHE A 358 9.91 -57.23 -3.27
N VAL A 359 10.71 -56.77 -4.24
CA VAL A 359 11.26 -55.40 -4.32
C VAL A 359 10.93 -54.63 -5.61
N PRO A 360 10.32 -55.17 -6.69
CA PRO A 360 9.92 -54.34 -7.84
C PRO A 360 8.77 -53.36 -7.53
N PHE A 361 7.80 -53.80 -6.73
CA PHE A 361 6.59 -53.02 -6.46
C PHE A 361 6.86 -51.80 -5.56
N THR A 362 7.74 -51.93 -4.57
CA THR A 362 8.13 -50.84 -3.66
C THR A 362 8.98 -49.80 -4.34
N VAL A 363 9.87 -50.20 -5.25
CA VAL A 363 10.68 -49.31 -6.09
C VAL A 363 9.80 -48.57 -7.10
N HIS A 364 8.92 -49.29 -7.82
CA HIS A 364 7.97 -48.67 -8.76
C HIS A 364 6.99 -47.71 -8.06
N ASN A 365 6.49 -48.06 -6.88
CA ASN A 365 5.59 -47.20 -6.11
C ASN A 365 6.31 -45.95 -5.55
N ARG A 366 7.58 -46.08 -5.13
CA ARG A 366 8.42 -44.93 -4.74
C ARG A 366 8.71 -44.01 -5.93
N PHE A 367 9.13 -44.56 -7.07
CA PHE A 367 9.31 -43.77 -8.30
C PHE A 367 8.02 -43.09 -8.76
N ALA A 368 6.89 -43.81 -8.78
CA ALA A 368 5.58 -43.25 -9.13
C ALA A 368 5.15 -42.13 -8.17
N SER A 369 5.40 -42.29 -6.87
CA SER A 369 5.10 -41.26 -5.86
C SER A 369 5.97 -40.00 -6.02
N SER A 370 7.26 -40.17 -6.31
CA SER A 370 8.20 -39.07 -6.57
C SER A 370 7.88 -38.34 -7.87
N THR A 371 7.54 -39.07 -8.94
CA THR A 371 7.11 -38.48 -10.21
C THR A 371 5.78 -37.73 -10.05
N SER A 372 4.81 -38.29 -9.32
CA SER A 372 3.54 -37.63 -9.02
C SER A 372 3.74 -36.34 -8.22
N SER A 373 4.59 -36.38 -7.19
CA SER A 373 4.93 -35.20 -6.37
C SER A 373 5.61 -34.11 -7.20
N TYR A 374 6.57 -34.49 -8.06
CA TYR A 374 7.21 -33.57 -9.00
C TYR A 374 6.21 -32.91 -9.95
N GLN A 375 5.33 -33.69 -10.58
CA GLN A 375 4.30 -33.17 -11.49
C GLN A 375 3.33 -32.22 -10.80
N LYS A 376 2.93 -32.51 -9.55
CA LYS A 376 2.11 -31.59 -8.74
C LYS A 376 2.81 -30.28 -8.46
N ARG A 377 4.09 -30.29 -8.07
CA ARG A 377 4.84 -29.05 -7.83
C ARG A 377 5.03 -28.25 -9.13
N GLN A 378 5.33 -28.93 -10.24
CA GLN A 378 5.49 -28.30 -11.55
C GLN A 378 4.19 -27.66 -12.05
N SER A 379 3.04 -28.32 -11.85
CA SER A 379 1.73 -27.76 -12.22
C SER A 379 1.40 -26.52 -11.37
N PHE A 380 1.76 -26.52 -10.09
CA PHE A 380 1.63 -25.34 -9.24
C PHE A 380 2.51 -24.17 -9.71
N VAL A 381 3.78 -24.41 -10.04
CA VAL A 381 4.67 -23.36 -10.57
C VAL A 381 4.08 -22.77 -11.85
N ALA A 382 3.63 -23.61 -12.79
CA ALA A 382 2.98 -23.17 -14.01
C ALA A 382 1.70 -22.36 -13.73
N TYR A 383 0.90 -22.76 -12.73
CA TYR A 383 -0.28 -22.02 -12.28
C TYR A 383 0.08 -20.62 -11.74
N VAL A 384 1.06 -20.50 -10.84
CA VAL A 384 1.45 -19.21 -10.26
C VAL A 384 2.07 -18.28 -11.30
N GLN A 385 2.87 -18.82 -12.22
CA GLN A 385 3.46 -18.05 -13.32
C GLN A 385 2.42 -17.54 -14.32
N SER A 386 1.40 -18.34 -14.62
CA SER A 386 0.31 -17.95 -15.53
C SER A 386 -0.71 -17.02 -14.87
N ASN A 387 -0.85 -17.08 -13.54
CA ASN A 387 -1.75 -16.23 -12.76
C ASN A 387 -0.95 -15.22 -11.95
N THR A 388 -0.24 -14.32 -12.63
CA THR A 388 0.44 -13.19 -11.99
C THR A 388 -0.58 -12.29 -11.31
N SER A 389 -0.77 -12.52 -10.02
CA SER A 389 -1.59 -11.66 -9.18
C SER A 389 -0.87 -10.31 -9.08
N GLY A 390 -1.56 -9.23 -9.44
CA GLY A 390 -1.07 -7.87 -9.36
C GLY A 390 -2.21 -6.93 -9.02
N PHE A 391 -1.91 -5.67 -8.69
CA PHE A 391 -2.96 -4.68 -8.54
C PHE A 391 -3.53 -4.33 -9.93
N THR A 392 -4.85 -4.46 -10.13
CA THR A 392 -5.49 -4.32 -11.45
C THR A 392 -6.54 -3.21 -11.52
N VAL A 393 -6.37 -2.26 -12.42
CA VAL A 393 -7.35 -1.18 -12.64
C VAL A 393 -8.09 -1.45 -13.94
N PHE A 394 -9.40 -1.71 -13.83
CA PHE A 394 -10.30 -2.02 -14.97
C PHE A 394 -9.77 -3.12 -15.92
N GLY A 395 -9.20 -4.19 -15.35
CA GLY A 395 -8.68 -5.32 -16.11
C GLY A 395 -7.24 -5.15 -16.60
N TRP A 396 -6.67 -3.96 -16.48
CA TRP A 396 -5.26 -3.71 -16.77
C TRP A 396 -4.42 -3.98 -15.53
N ILE A 397 -3.42 -4.87 -15.66
CA ILE A 397 -2.42 -5.07 -14.62
C ILE A 397 -1.55 -3.83 -14.57
N ILE A 398 -1.47 -3.22 -13.39
CA ILE A 398 -0.60 -2.07 -13.20
C ILE A 398 0.82 -2.59 -12.98
N ASP A 399 1.62 -2.51 -14.03
CA ASP A 399 3.04 -2.84 -14.00
C ASP A 399 3.89 -1.75 -13.37
N ARG A 400 5.05 -2.17 -12.83
CA ARG A 400 6.05 -1.28 -12.23
C ARG A 400 6.51 -0.18 -13.19
N MET A 401 6.65 -0.52 -14.48
CA MET A 401 7.05 0.45 -15.50
C MET A 401 6.00 1.55 -15.65
N LEU A 402 4.73 1.18 -15.76
CA LEU A 402 3.62 2.14 -15.90
C LEU A 402 3.52 3.07 -14.69
N ILE A 403 3.62 2.54 -13.46
CA ILE A 403 3.59 3.37 -12.25
C ILE A 403 4.78 4.33 -12.22
N ASN A 404 5.98 3.84 -12.51
CA ASN A 404 7.17 4.68 -12.53
C ASN A 404 7.06 5.77 -13.60
N THR A 405 6.56 5.45 -14.80
CA THR A 405 6.35 6.43 -15.86
C THR A 405 5.36 7.51 -15.43
N ILE A 406 4.21 7.13 -14.85
CA ILE A 406 3.24 8.09 -14.33
C ILE A 406 3.88 8.96 -13.25
N PHE A 407 4.59 8.35 -12.31
CA PHE A 407 5.28 9.07 -11.23
C PHE A 407 6.29 10.09 -11.78
N PHE A 408 7.12 9.72 -12.76
CA PHE A 408 8.07 10.64 -13.36
C PHE A 408 7.41 11.77 -14.17
N ILE A 409 6.27 11.50 -14.82
CA ILE A 409 5.49 12.54 -15.52
C ILE A 409 4.95 13.56 -14.52
N GLU A 410 4.28 13.09 -13.45
CA GLU A 410 3.75 13.95 -12.38
C GLU A 410 4.84 14.74 -11.67
N LEU A 411 5.94 14.06 -11.32
CA LEU A 411 7.10 14.68 -10.69
C LEU A 411 7.71 15.77 -11.58
N SER A 412 7.80 15.53 -12.88
CA SER A 412 8.32 16.53 -13.84
C SER A 412 7.40 17.74 -13.95
N LEU A 413 6.07 17.55 -14.03
CA LEU A 413 5.10 18.65 -14.03
C LEU A 413 5.24 19.49 -12.76
N ILE A 414 5.30 18.83 -11.59
CA ILE A 414 5.39 19.48 -10.29
C ILE A 414 6.71 20.22 -10.13
N PHE A 415 7.84 19.62 -10.50
CA PHE A 415 9.13 20.30 -10.46
C PHE A 415 9.22 21.47 -11.42
N PHE A 416 8.56 21.40 -12.57
CA PHE A 416 8.49 22.55 -13.47
C PHE A 416 7.73 23.70 -12.82
N VAL A 417 6.55 23.43 -12.25
CA VAL A 417 5.75 24.44 -11.53
C VAL A 417 6.59 25.02 -10.38
N LEU A 418 7.22 24.17 -9.57
CA LEU A 418 8.12 24.58 -8.48
C LEU A 418 9.28 25.45 -9.00
N GLY A 419 9.94 25.06 -10.09
CA GLY A 419 11.02 25.80 -10.70
C GLY A 419 10.59 27.22 -11.11
N LYS A 420 9.40 27.34 -11.72
CA LYS A 420 8.79 28.65 -12.02
C LYS A 420 8.46 29.43 -10.75
N THR A 421 7.96 28.78 -9.70
CA THR A 421 7.58 29.46 -8.45
C THR A 421 8.78 29.95 -7.62
N ILE A 422 9.89 29.21 -7.60
CA ILE A 422 11.07 29.47 -6.74
C ILE A 422 12.10 30.36 -7.44
N THR A 423 12.28 30.25 -8.75
CA THR A 423 13.30 31.04 -9.46
C THR A 423 12.94 32.53 -9.51
N ILE A 424 11.65 32.86 -9.42
CA ILE A 424 11.16 34.24 -9.42
C ILE A 424 11.41 34.95 -8.07
N THR A 425 11.79 34.21 -7.02
CA THR A 425 12.15 34.78 -5.71
C THR A 425 13.55 35.41 -5.63
N LEU A 426 14.42 35.18 -6.62
CA LEU A 426 15.84 35.57 -6.58
C LEU A 426 16.21 36.72 -7.54
N ARG A 427 15.21 37.33 -8.19
CA ARG A 427 15.40 38.50 -9.06
C ARG A 427 14.53 39.63 -8.56
#